data_AF-X0SSB5-F1
#
_entry.id   AF-X0SSB5-F1
#
_cell.length_a   1.000
_cell.length_b   1.000
_cell.length_c   1.000
_cell.angle_alpha   90.00
_cell.angle_beta   90.00
_cell.angle_gamma   90.00
#
_symmetry.space_group_name_H-M   'P 1'
#
loop_
_entity.id
_entity.type
_entity.pdbx_description
1 polymer ?
#
loop_
_entity_poly.entity_id
_entity_poly.type
_entity_poly.pdbx_seq_one_letter_code
_entity_poly.pdbx_strand_id
1 'polypeptide(L)'
;YKVYGRPDILDGNMWVAKAVFKNSGQSNVRDLKISYKLGEYSDWSIPTTYSLVVPEGYVIDLYYPIISSRISQLSSRTPVDIRVKYEFRDEEGGAYSEMGGQRAEILGANQLEFSNIAPEEMTGTWAENFSNSPLLAAWVTHLDPPVKTLAGMASRLAGGVPSSLGQESAIQFSRALYDLIVANGVSYQTPSGFLQEYMPGQDIKYPRDVLRDKSGTCVDLAILYASACEAVGIRTFLIVCPGHSFPVIYLPDGSLLPVECTSISGAAVGADQVSALSFDQAVEIGISEFSDLRIGLHYAIDVQDLQRKGVVSPELPRLEADILKRWGWHLPDDLPAADDKQKAVTPTSNFAAYSSQQQGLSFLYPEEWSIQEDEETIDVVHPQIHAQVTMFRVWEDFDLETLLKEVEENIALQCSDFAVTSRTKVVINGIDTLRVDAQSISTEGIALIHTILFPYQNTLAKAIVICFALKDQYATLSPILEHIFDSITLLQIK
;
A
#
# COMPACT_ATOMS: atom_id res chain seq x y z
N TYR A 1 -2.06 -22.86 -3.66
CA TYR A 1 -2.18 -24.32 -3.85
C TYR A 1 -2.27 -24.77 -5.32
N LYS A 2 -3.03 -24.07 -6.20
CA LYS A 2 -3.19 -24.43 -7.63
C LYS A 2 -1.94 -24.30 -8.51
N VAL A 3 -0.95 -23.55 -8.00
CA VAL A 3 0.36 -23.36 -8.63
C VAL A 3 1.24 -24.59 -8.43
N TYR A 4 1.17 -25.21 -7.25
CA TYR A 4 1.86 -26.47 -6.99
C TYR A 4 1.24 -27.56 -7.86
N GLY A 5 2.07 -28.45 -8.39
CA GLY A 5 1.59 -29.48 -9.31
C GLY A 5 1.77 -29.15 -10.79
N ARG A 6 2.23 -27.93 -11.12
CA ARG A 6 2.42 -27.48 -12.50
C ARG A 6 3.90 -27.23 -12.80
N PRO A 7 4.58 -28.14 -13.52
CA PRO A 7 6.00 -28.01 -13.82
C PRO A 7 6.32 -26.91 -14.84
N ASP A 8 5.31 -26.36 -15.51
CA ASP A 8 5.41 -25.31 -16.52
C ASP A 8 5.29 -23.88 -15.96
N ILE A 9 4.94 -23.74 -14.67
CA ILE A 9 4.77 -22.43 -14.01
C ILE A 9 6.02 -22.06 -13.23
N LEU A 10 6.43 -20.79 -13.31
CA LEU A 10 7.57 -20.22 -12.56
C LEU A 10 8.83 -21.09 -12.69
N ASP A 11 9.17 -21.45 -13.93
CA ASP A 11 10.32 -22.28 -14.29
C ASP A 11 10.37 -23.65 -13.59
N GLY A 12 9.20 -24.17 -13.19
CA GLY A 12 9.07 -25.47 -12.54
C GLY A 12 9.45 -25.46 -11.06
N ASN A 13 9.63 -24.30 -10.43
CA ASN A 13 10.08 -24.16 -9.04
C ASN A 13 9.02 -24.52 -7.98
N MET A 14 7.80 -24.88 -8.42
CA MET A 14 6.63 -25.07 -7.56
C MET A 14 6.36 -26.55 -7.22
N TRP A 15 7.42 -27.31 -6.94
CA TRP A 15 7.36 -28.67 -6.40
C TRP A 15 7.29 -28.65 -4.87
N VAL A 16 6.79 -29.72 -4.24
CA VAL A 16 6.64 -29.79 -2.77
C VAL A 16 7.58 -30.77 -2.09
N ALA A 17 8.17 -31.70 -2.86
CA ALA A 17 9.18 -32.62 -2.35
C ALA A 17 10.16 -33.01 -3.46
N LYS A 18 11.37 -33.39 -3.05
CA LYS A 18 12.42 -33.92 -3.93
C LYS A 18 12.92 -35.23 -3.32
N ALA A 19 12.89 -36.32 -4.10
CA ALA A 19 13.52 -37.57 -3.70
C ALA A 19 14.81 -37.79 -4.48
N VAL A 20 15.86 -38.24 -3.79
CA VAL A 20 17.15 -38.58 -4.38
C VAL A 20 17.41 -40.05 -4.10
N PHE A 21 17.40 -40.87 -5.15
CA PHE A 21 17.72 -42.29 -5.07
C PHE A 21 19.13 -42.51 -5.62
N LYS A 22 20.01 -43.08 -4.80
CA LYS A 22 21.35 -43.52 -5.22
C LYS A 22 21.35 -45.05 -5.28
N ASN A 23 21.74 -45.62 -6.42
CA ASN A 23 22.07 -47.05 -6.47
C ASN A 23 23.47 -47.26 -5.87
N SER A 24 23.53 -47.61 -4.58
CA SER A 24 24.78 -47.96 -3.88
C SER A 24 25.15 -49.46 -4.00
N GLY A 25 24.38 -50.21 -4.79
CA GLY A 25 24.63 -51.63 -5.05
C GLY A 25 25.66 -51.86 -6.15
N GLN A 26 26.04 -53.13 -6.35
CA GLN A 26 26.98 -53.54 -7.40
C GLN A 26 26.28 -53.96 -8.71
N SER A 27 24.94 -54.02 -8.71
CA SER A 27 24.11 -54.49 -9.83
C SER A 27 23.10 -53.43 -10.26
N ASN A 28 22.53 -53.63 -11.45
CA ASN A 28 21.51 -52.75 -12.00
C ASN A 28 20.21 -52.80 -11.20
N VAL A 29 19.61 -51.63 -10.96
CA VAL A 29 18.22 -51.51 -10.49
C VAL A 29 17.32 -51.28 -11.69
N ARG A 30 16.24 -52.05 -11.82
CA ARG A 30 15.29 -52.00 -12.92
C ARG A 30 13.93 -51.52 -12.44
N ASP A 31 13.22 -50.82 -13.33
CA ASP A 31 11.83 -50.39 -13.12
C ASP A 31 11.60 -49.68 -11.78
N LEU A 32 12.49 -48.75 -11.40
CA LEU A 32 12.30 -47.92 -10.22
C LEU A 32 11.06 -47.05 -10.42
N LYS A 33 10.02 -47.30 -9.64
CA LYS A 33 8.78 -46.54 -9.60
C LYS A 33 8.74 -45.70 -8.35
N ILE A 34 8.42 -44.43 -8.48
CA ILE A 34 8.36 -43.49 -7.36
C ILE A 34 6.97 -42.85 -7.34
N SER A 35 6.33 -42.84 -6.19
CA SER A 35 5.02 -42.21 -5.98
C SER A 35 5.01 -41.43 -4.68
N TYR A 36 4.22 -40.37 -4.63
CA TYR A 36 4.18 -39.45 -3.49
C TYR A 36 2.76 -39.27 -2.98
N LYS A 37 2.65 -38.87 -1.71
CA LYS A 37 1.39 -38.45 -1.10
C LYS A 37 1.62 -37.33 -0.11
N LEU A 38 0.79 -36.28 -0.19
CA LEU A 38 0.79 -35.15 0.73
C LEU A 38 -0.36 -35.30 1.72
N GLY A 39 -0.11 -36.04 2.82
CA GLY A 39 -1.08 -36.29 3.88
C GLY A 39 -2.45 -36.72 3.35
N GLU A 40 -3.49 -35.99 3.76
CA GLU A 40 -4.85 -36.15 3.23
C GLU A 40 -5.17 -35.19 2.07
N TYR A 41 -4.26 -34.29 1.72
CA TYR A 41 -4.48 -33.24 0.73
C TYR A 41 -4.14 -33.66 -0.69
N SER A 42 -3.60 -34.85 -0.90
CA SER A 42 -3.47 -35.45 -2.23
C SER A 42 -3.77 -36.94 -2.19
N ASP A 43 -4.18 -37.49 -3.32
CA ASP A 43 -4.06 -38.92 -3.55
C ASP A 43 -2.59 -39.30 -3.80
N TRP A 44 -2.33 -40.61 -3.89
CA TRP A 44 -1.03 -41.08 -4.37
C TRP A 44 -0.82 -40.61 -5.81
N SER A 45 0.33 -40.01 -6.09
CA SER A 45 0.69 -39.61 -7.44
C SER A 45 0.77 -40.82 -8.37
N ILE A 46 0.57 -40.58 -9.66
CA ILE A 46 0.90 -41.58 -10.68
C ILE A 46 2.40 -41.88 -10.56
N PRO A 47 2.83 -43.16 -10.57
CA PRO A 47 4.24 -43.47 -10.41
C PRO A 47 5.09 -42.99 -11.58
N THR A 48 6.13 -42.19 -11.30
CA THR A 48 7.21 -41.96 -12.27
C THR A 48 8.04 -43.22 -12.37
N THR A 49 8.31 -43.71 -13.58
CA THR A 49 9.05 -44.96 -13.80
C THR A 49 10.39 -44.69 -14.48
N TYR A 50 11.46 -45.18 -13.86
CA TYR A 50 12.83 -45.15 -14.36
C TYR A 50 13.26 -46.58 -14.69
N SER A 51 13.50 -46.86 -15.98
CA SER A 51 13.70 -48.23 -16.46
C SER A 51 15.00 -48.88 -15.97
N LEU A 52 16.04 -48.08 -15.74
CA LEU A 52 17.35 -48.55 -15.33
C LEU A 52 18.06 -47.49 -14.50
N VAL A 53 18.59 -47.90 -13.34
CA VAL A 53 19.56 -47.15 -12.55
C VAL A 53 20.80 -48.02 -12.37
N VAL A 54 21.87 -47.67 -13.07
CA VAL A 54 23.15 -48.39 -13.01
C VAL A 54 23.84 -48.21 -11.64
N PRO A 55 24.81 -49.07 -11.26
CA PRO A 55 25.62 -48.87 -10.06
C PRO A 55 26.21 -47.45 -9.99
N GLU A 56 26.20 -46.87 -8.78
CA GLU A 56 26.54 -45.46 -8.49
C GLU A 56 25.67 -44.41 -9.20
N GLY A 57 24.66 -44.84 -9.96
CA GLY A 57 23.71 -43.95 -10.63
C GLY A 57 22.75 -43.27 -9.64
N TYR A 58 22.29 -42.09 -10.04
CA TYR A 58 21.34 -41.29 -9.27
C TYR A 58 20.05 -41.05 -10.07
N VAL A 59 18.93 -41.04 -9.36
CA VAL A 59 17.65 -40.52 -9.83
C VAL A 59 17.25 -39.37 -8.91
N ILE A 60 16.94 -38.23 -9.51
CA ILE A 60 16.36 -37.08 -8.83
C ILE A 60 14.94 -36.94 -9.38
N ASP A 61 13.95 -37.08 -8.51
CA ASP A 61 12.54 -37.02 -8.87
C ASP A 61 11.85 -35.92 -8.03
N LEU A 62 11.05 -35.09 -8.70
CA LEU A 62 10.38 -33.93 -8.10
C LEU A 62 8.88 -34.17 -8.02
N TYR A 63 8.31 -33.89 -6.86
CA TYR A 63 6.88 -34.09 -6.61
C TYR A 63 6.08 -32.83 -6.90
N TYR A 64 5.27 -32.91 -7.96
CA TYR A 64 4.25 -31.93 -8.35
C TYR A 64 2.85 -32.46 -7.98
N PRO A 65 2.30 -32.12 -6.81
CA PRO A 65 1.03 -32.67 -6.32
C PRO A 65 -0.20 -32.06 -6.99
N ILE A 66 -1.25 -32.86 -7.18
CA ILE A 66 -2.62 -32.33 -7.30
C ILE A 66 -3.15 -32.16 -5.88
N ILE A 67 -3.22 -30.92 -5.41
CA ILE A 67 -3.63 -30.60 -4.03
C ILE A 67 -5.14 -30.33 -3.98
N SER A 68 -5.81 -30.97 -3.02
CA SER A 68 -7.22 -30.78 -2.68
C SER A 68 -7.49 -29.34 -2.22
N SER A 69 -8.58 -28.75 -2.70
CA SER A 69 -9.03 -27.40 -2.33
C SER A 69 -9.31 -27.22 -0.84
N ARG A 70 -9.49 -28.31 -0.06
CA ARG A 70 -9.61 -28.28 1.40
C ARG A 70 -8.48 -27.48 2.09
N ILE A 71 -7.31 -27.40 1.46
CA ILE A 71 -6.18 -26.61 1.98
C ILE A 71 -6.51 -25.10 2.12
N SER A 72 -7.46 -24.57 1.35
CA SER A 72 -7.89 -23.16 1.47
C SER A 72 -8.71 -22.87 2.73
N GLN A 73 -9.04 -23.90 3.52
CA GLN A 73 -9.74 -23.77 4.80
C GLN A 73 -8.79 -23.67 5.99
N LEU A 74 -7.49 -23.88 5.78
CA LEU A 74 -6.50 -23.80 6.85
C LEU A 74 -6.26 -22.34 7.23
N SER A 75 -6.43 -22.01 8.51
CA SER A 75 -6.19 -20.67 9.05
C SER A 75 -4.82 -20.53 9.73
N SER A 76 -4.08 -21.62 9.88
CA SER A 76 -2.80 -21.66 10.57
C SER A 76 -1.89 -22.77 10.03
N ARG A 77 -0.60 -22.68 10.37
CA ARG A 77 0.37 -23.73 10.10
C ARG A 77 -0.15 -25.08 10.58
N THR A 78 -0.19 -26.03 9.66
CA THR A 78 -0.77 -27.35 9.86
C THR A 78 0.25 -28.43 9.50
N PRO A 79 0.66 -29.29 10.45
CA PRO A 79 1.60 -30.37 10.17
C PRO A 79 1.01 -31.40 9.20
N VAL A 80 1.81 -31.83 8.22
CA VAL A 80 1.42 -32.84 7.23
C VAL A 80 2.57 -33.82 6.97
N ASP A 81 2.26 -35.10 6.82
CA ASP A 81 3.26 -36.08 6.35
C ASP A 81 3.36 -36.02 4.82
N ILE A 82 4.56 -35.82 4.30
CA ILE A 82 4.90 -36.13 2.92
C ILE A 82 5.44 -37.55 2.88
N ARG A 83 4.81 -38.43 2.12
CA ARG A 83 5.21 -39.84 1.99
C ARG A 83 5.69 -40.11 0.59
N VAL A 84 6.74 -40.92 0.47
CA VAL A 84 7.31 -41.40 -0.79
C VAL A 84 7.27 -42.92 -0.76
N LYS A 85 6.55 -43.52 -1.69
CA LYS A 85 6.56 -44.95 -1.94
C LYS A 85 7.48 -45.21 -3.13
N TYR A 86 8.35 -46.21 -3.02
CA TYR A 86 9.14 -46.67 -4.15
C TYR A 86 9.13 -48.18 -4.28
N GLU A 87 9.18 -48.63 -5.53
CA GLU A 87 9.21 -50.02 -5.91
C GLU A 87 10.28 -50.21 -6.97
N PHE A 88 11.06 -51.29 -6.91
CA PHE A 88 12.06 -51.58 -7.94
C PHE A 88 12.34 -53.08 -8.03
N ARG A 89 13.10 -53.47 -9.05
CA ARG A 89 13.59 -54.83 -9.23
C ARG A 89 15.12 -54.87 -9.28
N ASP A 90 15.70 -55.92 -8.71
CA ASP A 90 17.11 -56.22 -8.94
C ASP A 90 17.34 -56.92 -10.31
N GLU A 91 18.59 -57.22 -10.61
CA GLU A 91 19.01 -57.88 -11.85
C GLU A 91 18.58 -59.35 -11.95
N GLU A 92 18.30 -60.00 -10.81
CA GLU A 92 17.80 -61.38 -10.71
C GLU A 92 16.25 -61.44 -10.81
N GLY A 93 15.58 -60.28 -10.84
CA GLY A 93 14.13 -60.15 -10.91
C GLY A 93 13.43 -60.11 -9.55
N GLY A 94 14.18 -60.06 -8.44
CA GLY A 94 13.67 -59.82 -7.10
C GLY A 94 12.98 -58.45 -7.02
N ALA A 95 11.78 -58.40 -6.42
CA ALA A 95 10.98 -57.18 -6.34
C ALA A 95 10.98 -56.61 -4.91
N TYR A 96 11.20 -55.31 -4.80
CA TYR A 96 11.29 -54.58 -3.54
C TYR A 96 10.25 -53.47 -3.52
N SER A 97 9.65 -53.22 -2.36
CA SER A 97 8.75 -52.11 -2.12
C SER A 97 8.97 -51.55 -0.73
N GLU A 98 9.24 -50.27 -0.66
CA GLU A 98 9.42 -49.56 0.59
C GLU A 98 8.69 -48.21 0.54
N MET A 99 8.59 -47.59 1.70
CA MET A 99 7.97 -46.29 1.88
C MET A 99 8.76 -45.50 2.92
N GLY A 100 9.13 -44.28 2.55
CA GLY A 100 9.68 -43.28 3.45
C GLY A 100 8.73 -42.09 3.59
N GLY A 101 9.12 -41.12 4.40
CA GLY A 101 8.41 -39.87 4.51
C GLY A 101 9.07 -38.89 5.46
N GLN A 102 8.63 -37.65 5.38
CA GLN A 102 9.05 -36.57 6.26
C GLN A 102 7.82 -35.77 6.71
N ARG A 103 7.94 -35.11 7.86
CA ARG A 103 6.94 -34.15 8.32
C ARG A 103 7.26 -32.79 7.70
N ALA A 104 6.24 -32.13 7.17
CA ALA A 104 6.28 -30.76 6.70
C ALA A 104 5.15 -29.95 7.36
N GLU A 105 5.13 -28.65 7.09
CA GLU A 105 4.05 -27.75 7.50
C GLU A 105 3.40 -27.14 6.26
N ILE A 106 2.08 -27.03 6.29
CA ILE A 106 1.31 -26.25 5.32
C ILE A 106 0.91 -24.95 5.99
N LEU A 107 1.22 -23.83 5.36
CA LEU A 107 0.83 -22.49 5.81
C LEU A 107 -0.70 -22.29 5.72
N GLY A 108 -1.23 -21.35 6.50
CA GLY A 108 -2.62 -20.92 6.37
C GLY A 108 -2.91 -20.32 4.98
N ALA A 109 -4.18 -20.28 4.57
CA ALA A 109 -4.60 -19.77 3.25
C ALA A 109 -4.26 -18.29 3.01
N ASN A 110 -4.03 -17.54 4.08
CA ASN A 110 -3.63 -16.14 4.07
C ASN A 110 -2.14 -15.96 4.35
N GLN A 111 -1.35 -17.03 4.47
CA GLN A 111 0.08 -16.94 4.80
C GLN A 111 0.93 -17.12 3.55
N LEU A 112 1.80 -16.14 3.31
CA LEU A 112 2.81 -16.21 2.27
C LEU A 112 4.21 -16.17 2.89
N GLU A 113 5.06 -17.11 2.50
CA GLU A 113 6.50 -16.97 2.63
C GLU A 113 7.06 -16.40 1.32
N PHE A 114 7.72 -15.25 1.40
CA PHE A 114 8.27 -14.47 0.29
C PHE A 114 9.49 -15.10 -0.36
N SER A 115 10.07 -16.16 0.22
CA SER A 115 11.10 -16.97 -0.42
C SER A 115 10.99 -18.42 0.01
N ASN A 116 11.32 -19.32 -0.91
CA ASN A 116 11.49 -20.76 -0.66
C ASN A 116 12.94 -21.22 -0.91
N ILE A 117 13.89 -20.28 -1.01
CA ILE A 117 15.32 -20.55 -1.16
C ILE A 117 15.89 -20.89 0.22
N ALA A 118 16.67 -21.97 0.32
CA ALA A 118 17.29 -22.33 1.59
C ALA A 118 18.33 -21.26 2.00
N PRO A 119 18.48 -20.93 3.30
CA PRO A 119 19.45 -19.93 3.74
C PRO A 119 20.88 -20.17 3.24
N GLU A 120 21.27 -21.43 3.07
CA GLU A 120 22.58 -21.82 2.56
C GLU A 120 22.76 -21.58 1.05
N GLU A 121 21.66 -21.40 0.32
CA GLU A 121 21.61 -21.12 -1.13
C GLU A 121 21.46 -19.61 -1.43
N MET A 122 21.18 -18.78 -0.41
CA MET A 122 21.00 -17.34 -0.58
C MET A 122 22.33 -16.61 -0.73
N THR A 123 22.43 -15.72 -1.73
CA THR A 123 23.58 -14.83 -1.89
C THR A 123 23.42 -13.50 -1.15
N GLY A 124 22.26 -13.27 -0.53
CA GLY A 124 21.95 -12.12 0.31
C GLY A 124 21.27 -10.97 -0.44
N THR A 125 20.78 -11.20 -1.67
CA THR A 125 20.09 -10.17 -2.45
C THR A 125 18.65 -9.99 -1.98
N TRP A 126 18.11 -8.77 -2.15
CA TRP A 126 16.69 -8.52 -1.86
C TRP A 126 15.78 -9.40 -2.72
N ALA A 127 16.11 -9.57 -4.00
CA ALA A 127 15.32 -10.41 -4.92
C ALA A 127 15.17 -11.86 -4.41
N GLU A 128 16.24 -12.49 -3.92
CA GLU A 128 16.15 -13.85 -3.36
C GLU A 128 15.21 -13.93 -2.15
N ASN A 129 15.23 -12.92 -1.29
CA ASN A 129 14.37 -12.83 -0.10
C ASN A 129 12.89 -12.63 -0.46
N PHE A 130 12.59 -12.16 -1.67
CA PHE A 130 11.25 -11.85 -2.15
C PHE A 130 10.86 -12.64 -3.41
N SER A 131 11.55 -13.74 -3.70
CA SER A 131 11.39 -14.56 -4.92
C SER A 131 9.99 -15.14 -5.16
N ASN A 132 9.19 -15.32 -4.10
CA ASN A 132 7.80 -15.76 -4.20
C ASN A 132 6.79 -14.63 -4.43
N SER A 133 7.22 -13.36 -4.54
CA SER A 133 6.32 -12.23 -4.80
C SER A 133 5.37 -12.46 -5.99
N PRO A 134 5.76 -13.09 -7.12
CA PRO A 134 4.83 -13.41 -8.21
C PRO A 134 3.59 -14.22 -7.79
N LEU A 135 3.64 -14.98 -6.68
CA LEU A 135 2.49 -15.73 -6.16
C LEU A 135 1.36 -14.82 -5.64
N LEU A 136 1.64 -13.53 -5.35
CA LEU A 136 0.62 -12.56 -4.96
C LEU A 136 -0.47 -12.39 -6.02
N ALA A 137 -0.19 -12.70 -7.30
CA ALA A 137 -1.21 -12.72 -8.35
C ALA A 137 -2.38 -13.68 -8.03
N ALA A 138 -2.15 -14.72 -7.21
CA ALA A 138 -3.23 -15.61 -6.75
C ALA A 138 -4.18 -14.96 -5.74
N TRP A 139 -3.73 -13.93 -5.00
CA TRP A 139 -4.58 -13.18 -4.07
C TRP A 139 -5.50 -12.17 -4.78
N VAL A 140 -5.25 -11.86 -6.06
CA VAL A 140 -6.07 -10.95 -6.85
C VAL A 140 -7.37 -11.63 -7.30
N THR A 141 -8.38 -11.63 -6.43
CA THR A 141 -9.62 -12.40 -6.56
C THR A 141 -10.72 -11.65 -7.31
N HIS A 142 -10.44 -11.19 -8.54
CA HIS A 142 -11.36 -10.40 -9.36
C HIS A 142 -12.71 -11.08 -9.68
N LEU A 143 -12.80 -12.42 -9.57
CA LEU A 143 -14.04 -13.17 -9.78
C LEU A 143 -14.91 -13.29 -8.53
N ASP A 144 -14.41 -12.88 -7.37
CA ASP A 144 -15.07 -13.00 -6.07
C ASP A 144 -16.32 -12.10 -5.99
N PRO A 145 -17.51 -12.60 -5.61
CA PRO A 145 -18.74 -11.80 -5.55
C PRO A 145 -18.67 -10.45 -4.81
N PRO A 146 -18.09 -10.33 -3.60
CA PRO A 146 -17.87 -9.04 -2.96
C PRO A 146 -17.00 -8.11 -3.81
N VAL A 147 -15.90 -8.58 -4.40
CA VAL A 147 -15.04 -7.74 -5.25
C VAL A 147 -15.80 -7.22 -6.48
N LYS A 148 -16.57 -8.10 -7.15
CA LYS A 148 -17.41 -7.68 -8.29
C LYS A 148 -18.46 -6.65 -7.90
N THR A 149 -19.02 -6.79 -6.71
CA THR A 149 -20.03 -5.85 -6.20
C THR A 149 -19.41 -4.50 -5.88
N LEU A 150 -18.22 -4.47 -5.26
CA LEU A 150 -17.43 -3.26 -5.06
C LEU A 150 -17.11 -2.58 -6.40
N ALA A 151 -16.60 -3.33 -7.37
CA ALA A 151 -16.30 -2.81 -8.71
C ALA A 151 -17.56 -2.27 -9.41
N GLY A 152 -18.72 -2.91 -9.21
CA GLY A 152 -20.01 -2.42 -9.66
C GLY A 152 -20.46 -1.12 -8.97
N MET A 153 -20.14 -0.93 -7.68
CA MET A 153 -20.36 0.33 -6.97
C MET A 153 -19.48 1.45 -7.51
N ALA A 154 -18.17 1.20 -7.67
CA ALA A 154 -17.23 2.15 -8.24
C ALA A 154 -17.61 2.56 -9.67
N SER A 155 -18.04 1.58 -10.50
CA SER A 155 -18.55 1.86 -11.84
C SER A 155 -19.75 2.82 -11.83
N ARG A 156 -20.68 2.68 -10.86
CA ARG A 156 -21.81 3.61 -10.77
C ARG A 156 -21.36 5.04 -10.45
N LEU A 157 -20.39 5.20 -9.56
CA LEU A 157 -19.82 6.50 -9.20
C LEU A 157 -19.03 7.14 -10.35
N ALA A 158 -18.36 6.32 -11.16
CA ALA A 158 -17.68 6.77 -12.38
C ALA A 158 -18.64 7.14 -13.54
N GLY A 159 -19.97 7.11 -13.33
CA GLY A 159 -20.96 7.46 -14.36
C GLY A 159 -21.39 6.29 -15.25
N GLY A 160 -21.04 5.04 -14.91
CA GLY A 160 -21.42 3.82 -15.63
C GLY A 160 -20.32 2.77 -15.66
N VAL A 161 -20.66 1.55 -16.11
CA VAL A 161 -19.62 0.57 -16.48
C VAL A 161 -18.73 1.23 -17.53
N PRO A 162 -17.38 1.21 -17.40
CA PRO A 162 -16.48 1.81 -18.38
C PRO A 162 -16.86 1.35 -19.78
N SER A 163 -17.63 2.17 -20.50
CA SER A 163 -18.15 1.82 -21.80
C SER A 163 -16.99 1.96 -22.75
N SER A 164 -16.34 0.83 -23.06
CA SER A 164 -15.21 0.72 -23.99
C SER A 164 -13.97 1.53 -23.59
N LEU A 165 -13.15 0.96 -22.68
CA LEU A 165 -11.67 1.06 -22.65
C LEU A 165 -11.07 2.42 -23.06
N GLY A 166 -11.67 3.54 -22.63
CA GLY A 166 -11.11 4.87 -22.78
C GLY A 166 -10.21 5.17 -21.59
N GLN A 167 -9.07 5.81 -21.83
CA GLN A 167 -8.13 6.24 -20.78
C GLN A 167 -8.85 7.03 -19.67
N GLU A 168 -9.67 8.00 -20.04
CA GLU A 168 -10.42 8.83 -19.10
C GLU A 168 -11.38 7.99 -18.24
N SER A 169 -12.09 7.03 -18.84
CA SER A 169 -12.99 6.15 -18.09
C SER A 169 -12.26 5.21 -17.13
N ALA A 170 -11.05 4.77 -17.48
CA ALA A 170 -10.22 3.97 -16.58
C ALA A 170 -9.73 4.80 -15.39
N ILE A 171 -9.29 6.04 -15.63
CA ILE A 171 -8.90 6.98 -14.55
C ILE A 171 -10.10 7.33 -13.67
N GLN A 172 -11.27 7.61 -14.26
CA GLN A 172 -12.50 7.89 -13.51
C GLN A 172 -12.92 6.69 -12.65
N PHE A 173 -12.82 5.46 -13.18
CA PHE A 173 -13.07 4.25 -12.39
C PHE A 173 -12.08 4.11 -11.24
N SER A 174 -10.79 4.30 -11.49
CA SER A 174 -9.74 4.27 -10.47
C SER A 174 -10.01 5.28 -9.36
N ARG A 175 -10.29 6.55 -9.70
CA ARG A 175 -10.69 7.57 -8.74
C ARG A 175 -11.93 7.17 -7.93
N ALA A 176 -13.00 6.76 -8.62
CA ALA A 176 -14.24 6.35 -7.97
C ALA A 176 -14.06 5.15 -7.03
N LEU A 177 -13.17 4.22 -7.37
CA LEU A 177 -12.82 3.09 -6.52
C LEU A 177 -12.06 3.56 -5.27
N TYR A 178 -11.06 4.43 -5.44
CA TYR A 178 -10.30 5.00 -4.34
C TYR A 178 -11.22 5.77 -3.38
N ASP A 179 -12.03 6.68 -3.91
CA ASP A 179 -12.97 7.50 -3.12
C ASP A 179 -14.01 6.62 -2.41
N LEU A 180 -14.47 5.54 -3.05
CA LEU A 180 -15.39 4.59 -2.43
C LEU A 180 -14.74 3.85 -1.26
N ILE A 181 -13.47 3.45 -1.38
CA ILE A 181 -12.71 2.80 -0.31
C ILE A 181 -12.55 3.78 0.87
N VAL A 182 -12.17 5.03 0.60
CA VAL A 182 -12.05 6.10 1.60
C VAL A 182 -13.38 6.38 2.29
N ALA A 183 -14.46 6.59 1.52
CA ALA A 183 -15.78 6.92 2.06
C ALA A 183 -16.35 5.79 2.93
N ASN A 184 -15.96 4.54 2.70
CA ASN A 184 -16.38 3.40 3.51
C ASN A 184 -15.49 3.15 4.74
N GLY A 185 -14.47 3.99 4.98
CA GLY A 185 -13.65 4.01 6.18
C GLY A 185 -12.62 2.89 6.25
N VAL A 186 -12.05 2.50 5.11
CA VAL A 186 -10.96 1.51 5.09
C VAL A 186 -9.67 2.15 5.61
N SER A 187 -8.97 1.46 6.52
CA SER A 187 -7.73 1.95 7.12
C SER A 187 -6.50 1.08 6.78
N TYR A 188 -5.35 1.71 6.80
CA TYR A 188 -4.07 1.03 6.76
C TYR A 188 -3.80 0.35 8.10
N GLN A 189 -3.33 -0.89 8.03
CA GLN A 189 -2.93 -1.70 9.16
C GLN A 189 -1.43 -2.01 9.03
N THR A 190 -0.65 -1.74 10.07
CA THR A 190 0.77 -2.14 10.08
C THR A 190 0.89 -3.67 10.00
N PRO A 191 1.75 -4.22 9.12
CA PRO A 191 1.96 -5.66 9.01
C PRO A 191 2.36 -6.30 10.35
N SER A 192 1.73 -7.43 10.69
CA SER A 192 2.16 -8.26 11.81
C SER A 192 3.56 -8.82 11.51
N GLY A 193 4.56 -8.48 12.33
CA GLY A 193 5.96 -8.93 12.14
C GLY A 193 6.94 -7.85 11.69
N PHE A 194 6.50 -6.61 11.48
CA PHE A 194 7.37 -5.47 11.08
C PHE A 194 8.56 -5.20 12.04
N LEU A 195 8.51 -5.72 13.27
CA LEU A 195 9.56 -5.56 14.28
C LEU A 195 10.69 -6.61 14.19
N GLN A 196 10.67 -7.52 13.22
CA GLN A 196 11.77 -8.46 12.99
C GLN A 196 12.33 -8.26 11.59
N GLU A 197 13.47 -7.56 11.53
CA GLU A 197 14.42 -7.62 10.42
C GLU A 197 14.55 -9.10 10.00
N TYR A 198 14.05 -9.42 8.81
CA TYR A 198 14.19 -10.73 8.14
C TYR A 198 13.31 -11.90 8.61
N MET A 199 12.04 -11.70 8.96
CA MET A 199 11.06 -12.79 8.81
C MET A 199 10.46 -12.77 7.40
N PRO A 200 10.69 -13.79 6.54
CA PRO A 200 10.35 -13.77 5.13
C PRO A 200 8.87 -14.12 4.90
N GLY A 201 7.94 -13.69 5.76
CA GLY A 201 6.53 -14.04 5.60
C GLY A 201 5.57 -13.03 6.19
N GLN A 202 4.39 -12.94 5.59
CA GLN A 202 3.31 -12.03 6.00
C GLN A 202 1.96 -12.73 5.87
N ASP A 203 1.06 -12.41 6.80
CA ASP A 203 -0.36 -12.72 6.64
C ASP A 203 -0.95 -11.70 5.64
N ILE A 204 -1.31 -12.18 4.44
CA ILE A 204 -1.94 -11.42 3.35
C ILE A 204 -3.44 -11.66 3.35
N LYS A 205 -4.22 -10.60 3.54
CA LYS A 205 -5.69 -10.66 3.45
C LYS A 205 -6.13 -10.80 2.00
N TYR A 206 -7.15 -11.62 1.77
CA TYR A 206 -7.87 -11.54 0.49
C TYR A 206 -8.71 -10.25 0.46
N PRO A 207 -9.03 -9.72 -0.73
CA PRO A 207 -9.90 -8.55 -0.88
C PRO A 207 -11.17 -8.61 -0.03
N ARG A 208 -11.84 -9.77 0.04
CA ARG A 208 -13.04 -9.97 0.88
C ARG A 208 -12.80 -9.77 2.38
N ASP A 209 -11.60 -10.06 2.87
CA ASP A 209 -11.25 -9.89 4.27
C ASP A 209 -10.95 -8.41 4.55
N VAL A 210 -10.28 -7.72 3.62
CA VAL A 210 -10.12 -6.25 3.67
C VAL A 210 -11.49 -5.56 3.66
N LEU A 211 -12.40 -5.98 2.79
CA LEU A 211 -13.77 -5.44 2.71
C LEU A 211 -14.58 -5.68 3.99
N ARG A 212 -14.42 -6.86 4.62
CA ARG A 212 -15.09 -7.19 5.89
C ARG A 212 -14.53 -6.37 7.04
N ASP A 213 -13.21 -6.35 7.18
CA ASP A 213 -12.52 -5.77 8.33
C ASP A 213 -12.36 -4.25 8.21
N LYS A 214 -12.52 -3.72 6.98
CA LYS A 214 -12.22 -2.33 6.62
C LYS A 214 -10.78 -1.93 6.99
N SER A 215 -9.84 -2.87 6.84
CA SER A 215 -8.42 -2.59 7.05
C SER A 215 -7.49 -3.56 6.31
N GLY A 216 -6.31 -3.10 5.93
CA GLY A 216 -5.28 -3.92 5.28
C GLY A 216 -3.89 -3.28 5.28
N THR A 217 -2.85 -4.08 5.07
CA THR A 217 -1.47 -3.62 4.85
C THR A 217 -1.29 -3.04 3.42
N CYS A 218 -0.10 -2.55 3.07
CA CYS A 218 0.18 -1.99 1.75
C CYS A 218 -0.12 -3.00 0.63
N VAL A 219 0.32 -4.25 0.82
CA VAL A 219 0.07 -5.35 -0.12
C VAL A 219 -1.41 -5.76 -0.16
N ASP A 220 -2.11 -5.77 0.98
CA ASP A 220 -3.55 -6.09 1.01
C ASP A 220 -4.38 -5.06 0.23
N LEU A 221 -4.06 -3.78 0.41
CA LEU A 221 -4.76 -2.67 -0.24
C LEU A 221 -4.44 -2.63 -1.74
N ALA A 222 -3.18 -2.87 -2.12
CA ALA A 222 -2.79 -3.03 -3.51
C ALA A 222 -3.53 -4.18 -4.19
N ILE A 223 -3.66 -5.33 -3.52
CA ILE A 223 -4.41 -6.49 -4.00
C ILE A 223 -5.91 -6.19 -4.12
N LEU A 224 -6.52 -5.52 -3.13
CA LEU A 224 -7.94 -5.12 -3.20
C LEU A 224 -8.18 -4.22 -4.42
N TYR A 225 -7.35 -3.20 -4.59
CA TYR A 225 -7.47 -2.23 -5.67
C TYR A 225 -7.28 -2.88 -7.04
N ALA A 226 -6.24 -3.71 -7.19
CA ALA A 226 -6.00 -4.50 -8.39
C ALA A 226 -7.16 -5.44 -8.70
N SER A 227 -7.72 -6.12 -7.69
CA SER A 227 -8.84 -7.05 -7.87
C SER A 227 -10.10 -6.37 -8.41
N ALA A 228 -10.39 -5.16 -7.95
CA ALA A 228 -11.53 -4.38 -8.40
C ALA A 228 -11.34 -3.83 -9.83
N CYS A 229 -10.12 -3.40 -10.17
CA CYS A 229 -9.77 -2.99 -11.55
C CYS A 229 -9.87 -4.18 -12.53
N GLU A 230 -9.27 -5.32 -12.19
CA GLU A 230 -9.31 -6.54 -13.02
C GLU A 230 -10.76 -7.06 -13.19
N ALA A 231 -11.63 -6.85 -12.19
CA ALA A 231 -13.04 -7.26 -12.27
C ALA A 231 -13.82 -6.52 -13.37
N VAL A 232 -13.39 -5.32 -13.76
CA VAL A 232 -13.95 -4.55 -14.89
C VAL A 232 -13.06 -4.61 -16.14
N GLY A 233 -12.03 -5.46 -16.15
CA GLY A 233 -11.14 -5.67 -17.29
C GLY A 233 -10.03 -4.64 -17.45
N ILE A 234 -9.75 -3.85 -16.41
CA ILE A 234 -8.60 -2.95 -16.37
C ILE A 234 -7.39 -3.76 -15.89
N ARG A 235 -6.35 -3.86 -16.73
CA ARG A 235 -5.13 -4.61 -16.43
C ARG A 235 -4.31 -3.90 -15.37
N THR A 236 -3.73 -4.67 -14.45
CA THR A 236 -2.97 -4.16 -13.32
C THR A 236 -1.67 -4.90 -13.11
N PHE A 237 -0.72 -4.19 -12.51
CA PHE A 237 0.51 -4.72 -11.96
C PHE A 237 0.50 -4.51 -10.45
N LEU A 238 1.03 -5.46 -9.69
CA LEU A 238 1.41 -5.22 -8.29
C LEU A 238 2.92 -4.95 -8.27
N ILE A 239 3.31 -3.79 -7.74
CA ILE A 239 4.72 -3.50 -7.46
C ILE A 239 5.00 -3.93 -6.02
N VAL A 240 6.05 -4.72 -5.84
CA VAL A 240 6.60 -5.06 -4.53
C VAL A 240 8.02 -4.54 -4.50
N CYS A 241 8.36 -3.71 -3.54
CA CYS A 241 9.68 -3.13 -3.35
C CYS A 241 10.06 -3.16 -1.85
N PRO A 242 11.29 -2.81 -1.46
CA PRO A 242 11.68 -2.81 -0.05
C PRO A 242 10.72 -2.01 0.82
N GLY A 243 10.05 -2.70 1.75
CA GLY A 243 9.16 -2.09 2.74
C GLY A 243 7.76 -1.72 2.25
N HIS A 244 7.46 -1.85 0.94
CA HIS A 244 6.23 -1.30 0.39
C HIS A 244 5.65 -2.08 -0.80
N SER A 245 4.36 -1.88 -1.07
CA SER A 245 3.68 -2.43 -2.24
C SER A 245 2.50 -1.55 -2.63
N PHE A 246 2.38 -1.29 -3.94
CA PHE A 246 1.31 -0.49 -4.53
C PHE A 246 0.91 -1.04 -5.90
N PRO A 247 -0.35 -0.82 -6.34
CA PRO A 247 -0.81 -1.21 -7.67
C PRO A 247 -0.41 -0.17 -8.72
N VAL A 248 -0.19 -0.65 -9.93
CA VAL A 248 -0.04 0.18 -11.13
C VAL A 248 -1.06 -0.24 -12.16
N ILE A 249 -1.87 0.70 -12.61
CA ILE A 249 -2.94 0.49 -13.57
C ILE A 249 -2.39 0.70 -14.97
N TYR A 250 -2.60 -0.28 -15.85
CA TYR A 250 -2.21 -0.19 -17.25
C TYR A 250 -3.34 0.44 -18.05
N LEU A 251 -3.15 1.69 -18.45
CA LEU A 251 -4.15 2.45 -19.19
C LEU A 251 -4.21 1.99 -20.66
N PRO A 252 -5.37 2.12 -21.33
CA PRO A 252 -5.56 1.67 -22.71
C PRO A 252 -4.60 2.27 -23.75
N ASP A 253 -4.06 3.46 -23.49
CA ASP A 253 -3.06 4.15 -24.34
C ASP A 253 -1.63 3.63 -24.11
N GLY A 254 -1.44 2.72 -23.15
CA GLY A 254 -0.15 2.15 -22.77
C GLY A 254 0.56 2.92 -21.65
N SER A 255 -0.01 4.02 -21.15
CA SER A 255 0.52 4.73 -19.98
C SER A 255 0.26 3.95 -18.69
N LEU A 256 1.04 4.27 -17.65
CA LEU A 256 0.97 3.64 -16.33
C LEU A 256 0.41 4.65 -15.34
N LEU A 257 -0.52 4.20 -14.51
CA LEU A 257 -1.10 4.99 -13.42
C LEU A 257 -0.83 4.27 -12.09
N PRO A 258 0.31 4.52 -11.44
CA PRO A 258 0.55 4.10 -10.06
C PRO A 258 -0.44 4.77 -9.10
N VAL A 259 -0.89 4.07 -8.06
CA VAL A 259 -1.80 4.63 -7.06
C VAL A 259 -1.32 4.24 -5.67
N GLU A 260 -0.97 5.22 -4.84
CA GLU A 260 -0.59 4.97 -3.44
C GLU A 260 -1.82 4.64 -2.60
N CYS A 261 -2.09 3.34 -2.43
CA CYS A 261 -3.31 2.88 -1.79
C CYS A 261 -3.28 2.97 -0.27
N THR A 262 -2.13 3.25 0.35
CA THR A 262 -2.02 3.41 1.81
C THR A 262 -2.39 4.82 2.27
N SER A 263 -2.39 5.80 1.35
CA SER A 263 -2.90 7.16 1.57
C SER A 263 -4.39 7.25 1.87
N ILE A 264 -5.13 6.13 1.82
CA ILE A 264 -6.54 6.03 2.23
C ILE A 264 -6.74 6.23 3.74
N SER A 265 -5.67 6.18 4.51
CA SER A 265 -5.68 6.55 5.92
C SER A 265 -4.32 7.09 6.31
N GLY A 266 -4.32 8.11 7.16
CA GLY A 266 -3.12 8.76 7.66
C GLY A 266 -2.00 7.91 8.25
N ALA A 267 -2.26 6.64 8.57
CA ALA A 267 -1.30 5.78 9.24
C ALA A 267 -0.06 5.43 8.38
N ALA A 268 -0.13 5.57 7.05
CA ALA A 268 1.02 5.32 6.18
C ALA A 268 2.03 6.48 6.12
N VAL A 269 1.65 7.66 6.62
CA VAL A 269 2.53 8.85 6.73
C VAL A 269 3.06 9.06 8.17
N GLY A 270 2.91 8.08 9.06
CA GLY A 270 3.62 8.07 10.35
C GLY A 270 3.10 9.04 11.42
N ALA A 271 1.86 9.51 11.34
CA ALA A 271 1.23 10.32 12.39
C ALA A 271 -0.20 9.84 12.69
N ASP A 272 -0.57 9.82 13.98
CA ASP A 272 -1.88 9.36 14.43
C ASP A 272 -3.00 10.31 13.96
N GLN A 273 -3.97 9.74 13.23
CA GLN A 273 -5.22 10.35 12.74
C GLN A 273 -5.14 11.39 11.61
N VAL A 274 -4.36 11.12 10.56
CA VAL A 274 -4.47 11.89 9.30
C VAL A 274 -5.67 11.41 8.44
N SER A 275 -6.41 12.38 7.87
CA SER A 275 -7.49 12.15 6.89
C SER A 275 -6.94 11.54 5.61
N ALA A 276 -7.71 10.70 4.92
CA ALA A 276 -7.33 10.15 3.62
C ALA A 276 -6.90 11.27 2.64
N LEU A 277 -5.80 11.05 1.90
CA LEU A 277 -5.40 11.96 0.83
C LEU A 277 -6.34 11.83 -0.37
N SER A 278 -6.36 12.85 -1.24
CA SER A 278 -7.11 12.79 -2.49
C SER A 278 -6.56 11.68 -3.41
N PHE A 279 -7.39 11.22 -4.35
CA PHE A 279 -6.91 10.29 -5.38
C PHE A 279 -5.74 10.86 -6.20
N ASP A 280 -5.74 12.16 -6.48
CA ASP A 280 -4.66 12.80 -7.24
C ASP A 280 -3.35 12.80 -6.45
N GLN A 281 -3.40 13.09 -5.14
CA GLN A 281 -2.25 12.96 -4.24
C GLN A 281 -1.73 11.54 -4.18
N ALA A 282 -2.62 10.55 -4.06
CA ALA A 282 -2.25 9.15 -4.08
C ALA A 282 -1.56 8.76 -5.39
N VAL A 283 -2.00 9.31 -6.53
CA VAL A 283 -1.34 9.09 -7.83
C VAL A 283 0.01 9.80 -7.90
N GLU A 284 0.11 11.05 -7.45
CA GLU A 284 1.37 11.80 -7.42
C GLU A 284 2.44 11.09 -6.58
N ILE A 285 2.07 10.63 -5.38
CA ILE A 285 2.94 9.83 -4.52
C ILE A 285 3.33 8.52 -5.22
N GLY A 286 2.36 7.80 -5.78
CA GLY A 286 2.62 6.57 -6.50
C GLY A 286 3.56 6.76 -7.70
N ILE A 287 3.47 7.90 -8.42
CA ILE A 287 4.38 8.25 -9.52
C ILE A 287 5.80 8.47 -9.00
N SER A 288 5.95 9.16 -7.86
CA SER A 288 7.25 9.35 -7.21
C SER A 288 7.86 8.00 -6.83
N GLU A 289 7.11 7.17 -6.11
CA GLU A 289 7.58 5.84 -5.68
C GLU A 289 7.92 4.93 -6.87
N PHE A 290 7.11 4.97 -7.93
CA PHE A 290 7.37 4.21 -9.15
C PHE A 290 8.64 4.70 -9.87
N SER A 291 8.92 6.00 -9.84
CA SER A 291 10.12 6.59 -10.44
C SER A 291 11.39 6.27 -9.64
N ASP A 292 11.25 6.08 -8.32
CA ASP A 292 12.36 5.73 -7.41
C ASP A 292 12.71 4.24 -7.40
N LEU A 293 11.97 3.40 -8.15
CA LEU A 293 12.24 1.97 -8.24
C LEU A 293 13.65 1.69 -8.75
N ARG A 294 14.41 0.92 -7.96
CA ARG A 294 15.77 0.53 -8.31
C ARG A 294 15.80 -0.83 -8.97
N ILE A 295 16.60 -0.97 -10.02
CA ILE A 295 16.83 -2.26 -10.70
C ILE A 295 17.30 -3.30 -9.68
N GLY A 296 16.65 -4.46 -9.65
CA GLY A 296 16.95 -5.56 -8.74
C GLY A 296 16.38 -5.42 -7.32
N LEU A 297 15.70 -4.30 -7.02
CA LEU A 297 15.02 -4.04 -5.75
C LEU A 297 13.50 -3.85 -5.95
N HIS A 298 12.91 -4.57 -6.90
CA HIS A 298 11.47 -4.64 -7.04
C HIS A 298 11.03 -5.88 -7.83
N TYR A 299 9.78 -6.29 -7.62
CA TYR A 299 9.04 -7.18 -8.49
C TYR A 299 7.87 -6.42 -9.11
N ALA A 300 7.75 -6.46 -10.43
CA ALA A 300 6.55 -5.99 -11.15
C ALA A 300 5.73 -7.22 -11.55
N ILE A 301 4.60 -7.41 -10.86
CA ILE A 301 3.76 -8.61 -10.98
C ILE A 301 2.61 -8.29 -11.91
N ASP A 302 2.71 -8.71 -13.16
CA ASP A 302 1.59 -8.64 -14.12
C ASP A 302 0.52 -9.65 -13.74
N VAL A 303 -0.57 -9.16 -13.16
CA VAL A 303 -1.64 -10.01 -12.61
C VAL A 303 -2.26 -10.87 -13.71
N GLN A 304 -2.62 -10.24 -14.83
CA GLN A 304 -3.33 -10.93 -15.90
C GLN A 304 -2.44 -11.96 -16.60
N ASP A 305 -1.17 -11.65 -16.85
CA ASP A 305 -0.22 -12.59 -17.45
C ASP A 305 0.03 -13.80 -16.54
N LEU A 306 0.28 -13.58 -15.25
CA LEU A 306 0.52 -14.67 -14.30
C LEU A 306 -0.72 -15.55 -14.08
N GLN A 307 -1.91 -14.94 -13.99
CA GLN A 307 -3.15 -15.71 -13.91
C GLN A 307 -3.41 -16.52 -15.18
N ARG A 308 -3.13 -15.98 -16.38
CA ARG A 308 -3.20 -16.74 -17.64
C ARG A 308 -2.22 -17.92 -17.65
N LYS A 309 -1.03 -17.74 -17.09
CA LYS A 309 -0.02 -18.80 -16.91
C LYS A 309 -0.39 -19.81 -15.83
N GLY A 310 -1.39 -19.54 -14.99
CA GLY A 310 -1.95 -20.49 -14.02
C GLY A 310 -1.70 -20.14 -12.55
N VAL A 311 -1.14 -18.96 -12.25
CA VAL A 311 -1.09 -18.39 -10.89
C VAL A 311 -2.45 -17.82 -10.51
N VAL A 312 -3.46 -18.70 -10.46
CA VAL A 312 -4.87 -18.32 -10.30
C VAL A 312 -5.33 -18.41 -8.85
N SER A 313 -6.36 -17.63 -8.52
CA SER A 313 -6.92 -17.59 -7.18
C SER A 313 -7.47 -18.94 -6.69
N PRO A 314 -7.34 -19.22 -5.38
CA PRO A 314 -7.95 -20.40 -4.78
C PRO A 314 -9.47 -20.29 -4.77
N GLU A 315 -10.15 -21.42 -4.58
CA GLU A 315 -11.55 -21.44 -4.22
C GLU A 315 -11.69 -20.88 -2.82
N LEU A 316 -12.47 -19.81 -2.74
CA LEU A 316 -12.86 -19.21 -1.49
C LEU A 316 -14.29 -19.65 -1.14
N PRO A 317 -14.65 -19.72 0.16
CA PRO A 317 -16.01 -20.03 0.58
C PRO A 317 -17.04 -19.11 -0.09
N ARG A 318 -18.21 -19.65 -0.41
CA ARG A 318 -19.31 -18.84 -0.94
C ARG A 318 -19.81 -17.88 0.14
N LEU A 319 -20.00 -16.63 -0.25
CA LEU A 319 -20.65 -15.60 0.55
C LEU A 319 -22.04 -15.29 -0.03
N GLU A 320 -22.91 -14.74 0.80
CA GLU A 320 -24.22 -14.26 0.36
C GLU A 320 -24.08 -13.06 -0.59
N ALA A 321 -25.05 -12.86 -1.48
CA ALA A 321 -24.95 -11.84 -2.53
C ALA A 321 -24.99 -10.41 -1.98
N ASP A 322 -25.59 -10.19 -0.80
CA ASP A 322 -25.73 -8.90 -0.13
C ASP A 322 -24.63 -8.66 0.93
N ILE A 323 -23.57 -9.47 0.95
CA ILE A 323 -22.59 -9.49 2.04
C ILE A 323 -21.92 -8.13 2.29
N LEU A 324 -21.61 -7.37 1.24
CA LEU A 324 -21.03 -6.03 1.37
C LEU A 324 -21.98 -5.07 2.09
N LYS A 325 -23.27 -5.11 1.76
CA LYS A 325 -24.29 -4.32 2.47
C LYS A 325 -24.38 -4.74 3.93
N ARG A 326 -24.29 -6.04 4.23
CA ARG A 326 -24.26 -6.55 5.61
C ARG A 326 -23.01 -6.13 6.38
N TRP A 327 -21.88 -5.94 5.69
CA TRP A 327 -20.65 -5.36 6.24
C TRP A 327 -20.65 -3.82 6.27
N GLY A 328 -21.78 -3.18 5.96
CA GLY A 328 -21.92 -1.73 6.03
C GLY A 328 -21.15 -0.99 4.93
N TRP A 329 -21.09 -1.57 3.73
CA TRP A 329 -20.66 -0.86 2.52
C TRP A 329 -21.83 -0.17 1.84
N HIS A 330 -21.63 1.10 1.50
CA HIS A 330 -22.63 1.95 0.88
C HIS A 330 -22.00 2.81 -0.22
N LEU A 331 -22.81 3.27 -1.17
CA LEU A 331 -22.39 4.35 -2.06
C LEU A 331 -22.29 5.64 -1.23
N PRO A 332 -21.39 6.59 -1.58
CA PRO A 332 -21.30 7.90 -0.94
C PRO A 332 -22.66 8.60 -0.74
N ASP A 333 -23.57 8.51 -1.72
CA ASP A 333 -24.91 9.11 -1.64
C ASP A 333 -25.88 8.35 -0.69
N ASP A 334 -25.62 7.06 -0.46
CA ASP A 334 -26.40 6.17 0.41
C ASP A 334 -25.79 6.06 1.82
N LEU A 335 -24.55 6.52 2.00
CA LEU A 335 -23.99 6.71 3.33
C LEU A 335 -24.88 7.75 4.02
N PRO A 336 -25.38 7.49 5.24
CA PRO A 336 -25.86 8.61 6.04
C PRO A 336 -24.74 9.64 6.05
N ALA A 337 -25.07 10.93 5.85
CA ALA A 337 -24.11 12.02 6.03
C ALA A 337 -23.26 11.67 7.25
N ALA A 338 -21.96 11.46 7.04
CA ALA A 338 -21.05 10.94 8.07
C ALA A 338 -21.36 11.70 9.36
N ASP A 339 -21.88 10.96 10.35
CA ASP A 339 -22.63 11.47 11.52
C ASP A 339 -22.63 13.00 11.57
N ASP A 340 -23.67 13.59 10.99
CA ASP A 340 -23.94 15.02 10.88
C ASP A 340 -24.24 15.63 12.26
N LYS A 341 -23.35 15.34 13.21
CA LYS A 341 -22.91 16.26 14.24
C LYS A 341 -21.99 17.31 13.63
N GLN A 342 -22.31 17.82 12.44
CA GLN A 342 -22.37 19.26 12.25
C GLN A 342 -23.50 19.82 13.14
N LYS A 343 -23.28 19.81 14.46
CA LYS A 343 -23.53 21.06 15.14
C LYS A 343 -22.42 21.95 14.62
N ALA A 344 -22.80 23.11 14.09
CA ALA A 344 -21.95 24.28 14.12
C ALA A 344 -21.25 24.27 15.49
N VAL A 345 -19.98 23.85 15.51
CA VAL A 345 -19.11 24.11 16.62
C VAL A 345 -18.84 25.58 16.45
N THR A 346 -19.69 26.38 17.08
CA THR A 346 -19.23 27.64 17.65
C THR A 346 -17.88 27.33 18.28
N PRO A 347 -16.76 27.97 17.88
CA PRO A 347 -15.45 27.59 18.38
C PRO A 347 -15.49 27.70 19.90
N THR A 348 -15.51 26.56 20.57
CA THR A 348 -15.07 26.44 21.95
C THR A 348 -13.59 26.08 21.87
N SER A 349 -12.77 26.95 21.28
CA SER A 349 -11.34 26.72 21.19
C SER A 349 -10.68 27.48 22.34
N ASN A 350 -10.39 26.75 23.42
CA ASN A 350 -9.34 27.21 24.32
C ASN A 350 -8.05 27.30 23.49
N PHE A 351 -7.33 28.40 23.63
CA PHE A 351 -6.04 28.56 22.98
C PHE A 351 -4.93 28.19 23.96
N ALA A 352 -4.01 27.34 23.52
CA ALA A 352 -2.76 27.07 24.23
C ALA A 352 -1.70 28.06 23.79
N ALA A 353 -0.82 28.44 24.73
CA ALA A 353 0.37 29.21 24.41
C ALA A 353 1.50 28.26 24.02
N TYR A 354 2.13 28.52 22.88
CA TYR A 354 3.38 27.88 22.47
C TYR A 354 4.51 28.90 22.52
N SER A 355 5.67 28.46 23.00
CA SER A 355 6.87 29.30 23.09
C SER A 355 8.08 28.45 22.71
N SER A 356 8.68 28.76 21.55
CA SER A 356 9.92 28.14 21.13
C SER A 356 11.10 29.05 21.45
N GLN A 357 12.03 28.54 22.26
CA GLN A 357 13.33 29.19 22.47
C GLN A 357 14.24 29.03 21.25
N GLN A 358 14.08 27.93 20.51
CA GLN A 358 14.85 27.64 19.32
C GLN A 358 14.51 28.63 18.22
N GLN A 359 13.24 28.75 17.83
CA GLN A 359 12.76 29.71 16.83
C GLN A 359 12.54 31.12 17.40
N GLY A 360 12.71 31.36 18.69
CA GLY A 360 12.57 32.68 19.31
C GLY A 360 11.21 33.34 19.05
N LEU A 361 10.13 32.57 19.05
CA LEU A 361 8.77 32.98 18.78
C LEU A 361 7.83 32.43 19.85
N SER A 362 6.81 33.20 20.22
CA SER A 362 5.67 32.69 20.99
C SER A 362 4.35 33.16 20.40
N PHE A 363 3.33 32.30 20.49
CA PHE A 363 2.01 32.55 19.92
C PHE A 363 0.96 31.67 20.61
N LEU A 364 -0.30 31.99 20.36
CA LEU A 364 -1.47 31.20 20.73
C LEU A 364 -1.87 30.34 19.54
N TYR A 365 -2.25 29.10 19.81
CA TYR A 365 -2.85 28.21 18.82
C TYR A 365 -4.04 27.47 19.43
N PRO A 366 -5.03 27.05 18.63
CA PRO A 366 -6.14 26.26 19.13
C PRO A 366 -5.61 24.95 19.74
N GLU A 367 -6.01 24.61 20.98
CA GLU A 367 -5.58 23.37 21.65
C GLU A 367 -5.87 22.12 20.82
N GLU A 368 -6.87 22.20 19.95
CA GLU A 368 -7.25 21.13 19.04
C GLU A 368 -6.38 21.04 17.78
N TRP A 369 -5.56 22.03 17.43
CA TRP A 369 -4.64 21.97 16.28
C TRP A 369 -3.36 21.27 16.69
N SER A 370 -2.78 20.47 15.79
CA SER A 370 -1.49 19.84 16.06
C SER A 370 -0.38 20.87 15.87
N ILE A 371 0.54 20.92 16.82
CA ILE A 371 1.77 21.70 16.72
C ILE A 371 2.97 20.76 16.66
N GLN A 372 3.85 20.99 15.70
CA GLN A 372 5.11 20.27 15.54
C GLN A 372 6.23 21.29 15.39
N GLU A 373 7.40 21.01 15.96
CA GLU A 373 8.59 21.82 15.81
C GLU A 373 9.76 20.91 15.47
N ASP A 374 10.48 21.25 14.41
CA ASP A 374 11.73 20.60 14.03
C ASP A 374 12.92 21.58 14.09
N GLU A 375 14.04 21.25 13.44
CA GLU A 375 15.23 22.11 13.46
C GLU A 375 15.02 23.46 12.73
N GLU A 376 14.11 23.52 11.76
CA GLU A 376 13.93 24.63 10.84
C GLU A 376 12.60 25.37 11.05
N THR A 377 11.49 24.67 11.30
CA THR A 377 10.13 25.25 11.35
C THR A 377 9.31 24.85 12.57
N ILE A 378 8.26 25.63 12.82
CA ILE A 378 7.11 25.27 13.66
C ILE A 378 5.88 25.21 12.77
N ASP A 379 5.20 24.07 12.77
CA ASP A 379 4.01 23.82 11.98
C ASP A 379 2.79 23.65 12.88
N VAL A 380 1.81 24.53 12.71
CA VAL A 380 0.50 24.48 13.36
C VAL A 380 -0.53 24.07 12.31
N VAL A 381 -1.07 22.86 12.43
CA VAL A 381 -1.90 22.25 11.39
C VAL A 381 -3.30 22.00 11.92
N HIS A 382 -4.31 22.47 11.18
CA HIS A 382 -5.70 22.13 11.45
C HIS A 382 -5.87 20.60 11.36
N PRO A 383 -6.63 19.94 12.25
CA PRO A 383 -6.75 18.46 12.30
C PRO A 383 -7.18 17.78 11.00
N GLN A 384 -7.80 18.55 10.11
CA GLN A 384 -8.32 18.10 8.81
C GLN A 384 -7.55 18.75 7.62
N ILE A 385 -6.39 19.37 7.90
CA ILE A 385 -5.47 20.05 6.96
C ILE A 385 -6.10 21.23 6.18
N HIS A 386 -7.36 21.59 6.49
CA HIS A 386 -8.04 22.74 5.88
C HIS A 386 -7.30 24.07 6.06
N ALA A 387 -6.37 24.16 7.03
CA ALA A 387 -5.37 25.21 7.12
C ALA A 387 -4.08 24.67 7.76
N GLN A 388 -2.94 25.25 7.38
CA GLN A 388 -1.64 25.08 8.03
C GLN A 388 -1.00 26.45 8.20
N VAL A 389 -0.30 26.64 9.32
CA VAL A 389 0.53 27.82 9.60
C VAL A 389 1.94 27.35 9.92
N THR A 390 2.88 27.63 9.03
CA THR A 390 4.30 27.35 9.20
C THR A 390 5.01 28.62 9.63
N MET A 391 5.81 28.55 10.70
CA MET A 391 6.55 29.68 11.26
C MET A 391 8.01 29.32 11.40
N PHE A 392 8.90 30.24 11.05
CA PHE A 392 10.32 30.07 11.30
C PHE A 392 11.04 31.40 11.44
N ARG A 393 12.16 31.38 12.16
CA ARG A 393 12.97 32.56 12.40
C ARG A 393 13.94 32.81 11.24
N VAL A 394 14.14 34.09 10.96
CA VAL A 394 15.18 34.56 10.05
C VAL A 394 16.39 34.98 10.89
N TRP A 395 17.47 34.20 10.83
CA TRP A 395 18.68 34.38 11.66
C TRP A 395 19.70 35.35 11.06
N GLU A 396 19.76 35.40 9.74
CA GLU A 396 20.61 36.33 9.02
C GLU A 396 19.85 37.64 8.77
N ASP A 397 20.57 38.75 8.64
CA ASP A 397 19.96 40.04 8.32
C ASP A 397 19.53 40.06 6.84
N PHE A 398 18.41 39.41 6.55
CA PHE A 398 17.78 39.44 5.22
C PHE A 398 16.95 40.69 5.03
N ASP A 399 17.20 41.38 3.91
CA ASP A 399 16.37 42.47 3.43
C ASP A 399 14.96 41.97 3.13
N LEU A 400 13.95 42.67 3.65
CA LEU A 400 12.55 42.27 3.59
C LEU A 400 12.03 42.09 2.15
N GLU A 401 12.39 42.99 1.23
CA GLU A 401 11.91 42.93 -0.15
C GLU A 401 12.54 41.77 -0.92
N THR A 402 13.81 41.47 -0.63
CA THR A 402 14.53 40.33 -1.21
C THR A 402 13.90 39.02 -0.75
N LEU A 403 13.69 38.86 0.56
CA LEU A 403 13.12 37.64 1.14
C LEU A 403 11.67 37.43 0.72
N LEU A 404 10.88 38.51 0.66
CA LEU A 404 9.51 38.46 0.14
C LEU A 404 9.47 37.84 -1.26
N LYS A 405 10.35 38.32 -2.15
CA LYS A 405 10.40 37.84 -3.53
C LYS A 405 10.77 36.36 -3.60
N GLU A 406 11.75 35.92 -2.81
CA GLU A 406 12.16 34.51 -2.77
C GLU A 406 11.03 33.59 -2.27
N VAL A 407 10.29 34.01 -1.24
CA VAL A 407 9.15 33.23 -0.71
C VAL A 407 8.01 33.16 -1.73
N GLU A 408 7.65 34.28 -2.37
CA GLU A 408 6.61 34.29 -3.40
C GLU A 408 7.00 33.44 -4.62
N GLU A 409 8.26 33.50 -5.06
CA GLU A 409 8.78 32.65 -6.14
C GLU A 409 8.75 31.16 -5.76
N ASN A 410 9.10 30.81 -4.52
CA ASN A 410 9.07 29.43 -4.04
C ASN A 410 7.64 28.89 -4.00
N ILE A 411 6.69 29.66 -3.45
CA ILE A 411 5.27 29.25 -3.44
C ILE A 411 4.74 29.10 -4.87
N ALA A 412 5.07 30.02 -5.77
CA ALA A 412 4.66 29.96 -7.18
C ALA A 412 5.26 28.77 -7.95
N LEU A 413 6.37 28.19 -7.50
CA LEU A 413 6.92 26.95 -8.07
C LEU A 413 6.14 25.70 -7.62
N GLN A 414 5.47 25.77 -6.48
CA GLN A 414 4.75 24.65 -5.87
C GLN A 414 3.24 24.63 -6.19
N CYS A 415 2.71 25.71 -6.80
CA CYS A 415 1.30 25.80 -7.16
C CYS A 415 1.09 26.51 -8.50
N SER A 416 -0.03 26.22 -9.15
CA SER A 416 -0.47 26.93 -10.37
C SER A 416 -1.26 28.19 -10.03
N ASP A 417 -1.24 29.17 -10.93
CA ASP A 417 -2.02 30.42 -10.81
C ASP A 417 -1.84 31.19 -9.48
N PHE A 418 -0.63 31.15 -8.88
CA PHE A 418 -0.31 31.97 -7.70
C PHE A 418 -0.46 33.46 -8.02
N ALA A 419 -1.35 34.13 -7.31
CA ALA A 419 -1.67 35.53 -7.49
C ALA A 419 -1.79 36.26 -6.15
N VAL A 420 -0.91 37.22 -5.93
CA VAL A 420 -0.98 38.13 -4.77
C VAL A 420 -2.21 39.03 -4.90
N THR A 421 -3.08 38.96 -3.90
CA THR A 421 -4.33 39.74 -3.83
C THR A 421 -4.15 41.03 -3.03
N SER A 422 -3.26 41.05 -2.03
CA SER A 422 -3.07 42.19 -1.15
C SER A 422 -1.65 42.22 -0.57
N ARG A 423 -1.11 43.43 -0.34
CA ARG A 423 0.08 43.66 0.51
C ARG A 423 -0.21 44.81 1.45
N THR A 424 -0.13 44.56 2.75
CA THR A 424 -0.49 45.53 3.79
C THR A 424 0.53 45.55 4.91
N LYS A 425 0.90 46.74 5.40
CA LYS A 425 1.70 46.89 6.61
C LYS A 425 0.78 46.91 7.83
N VAL A 426 1.01 45.99 8.76
CA VAL A 426 0.24 45.82 10.00
C VAL A 426 1.19 45.81 11.19
N VAL A 427 0.65 46.00 12.40
CA VAL A 427 1.42 45.90 13.64
C VAL A 427 0.83 44.77 14.46
N ILE A 428 1.60 43.69 14.65
CA ILE A 428 1.19 42.50 15.41
C ILE A 428 1.98 42.50 16.72
N ASN A 429 1.29 42.58 17.87
CA ASN A 429 1.89 42.71 19.21
C ASN A 429 3.06 43.70 19.32
N GLY A 430 2.93 44.84 18.65
CA GLY A 430 3.95 45.91 18.66
C GLY A 430 5.14 45.68 17.71
N ILE A 431 5.07 44.68 16.84
CA ILE A 431 6.07 44.38 15.81
C ILE A 431 5.55 44.81 14.45
N ASP A 432 6.30 45.65 13.74
CA ASP A 432 6.01 46.00 12.35
C ASP A 432 6.05 44.73 11.48
N THR A 433 4.96 44.46 10.76
CA THR A 433 4.79 43.22 9.99
C THR A 433 4.26 43.53 8.60
N LEU A 434 4.89 42.98 7.57
CA LEU A 434 4.34 42.99 6.22
C LEU A 434 3.44 41.76 6.04
N ARG A 435 2.16 41.98 5.79
CA ARG A 435 1.19 40.95 5.45
C ARG A 435 0.99 40.90 3.94
N VAL A 436 0.99 39.70 3.38
CA VAL A 436 0.72 39.41 1.98
C VAL A 436 -0.37 38.36 1.91
N ASP A 437 -1.49 38.69 1.27
CA ASP A 437 -2.55 37.71 1.02
C ASP A 437 -2.52 37.33 -0.46
N ALA A 438 -2.56 36.04 -0.75
CA ALA A 438 -2.55 35.52 -2.11
C ALA A 438 -3.58 34.40 -2.28
N GLN A 439 -3.83 34.03 -3.52
CA GLN A 439 -4.60 32.83 -3.86
C GLN A 439 -3.82 32.01 -4.87
N SER A 440 -4.02 30.71 -4.88
CA SER A 440 -3.47 29.84 -5.92
C SER A 440 -4.37 28.65 -6.18
N ILE A 441 -3.98 27.84 -7.16
CA ILE A 441 -4.57 26.56 -7.46
C ILE A 441 -3.46 25.52 -7.24
N SER A 442 -3.68 24.54 -6.35
CA SER A 442 -2.72 23.44 -6.17
C SER A 442 -2.49 22.69 -7.50
N THR A 443 -1.45 21.86 -7.58
CA THR A 443 -1.22 20.98 -8.75
C THR A 443 -2.43 20.11 -9.08
N GLU A 444 -3.29 19.87 -8.10
CA GLU A 444 -4.54 19.10 -8.17
C GLU A 444 -5.79 19.92 -8.54
N GLY A 445 -5.66 21.23 -8.84
CA GLY A 445 -6.81 22.05 -9.22
C GLY A 445 -7.61 22.65 -8.05
N ILE A 446 -7.11 22.57 -6.81
CA ILE A 446 -7.83 23.04 -5.61
C ILE A 446 -7.49 24.50 -5.32
N ALA A 447 -8.50 25.34 -5.10
CA ALA A 447 -8.31 26.75 -4.78
C ALA A 447 -7.85 26.95 -3.32
N LEU A 448 -6.72 27.62 -3.14
CA LEU A 448 -6.10 27.93 -1.85
C LEU A 448 -6.08 29.44 -1.60
N ILE A 449 -6.20 29.83 -0.34
CA ILE A 449 -5.92 31.18 0.17
C ILE A 449 -4.64 31.10 1.00
N HIS A 450 -3.72 32.02 0.72
CA HIS A 450 -2.46 32.16 1.42
C HIS A 450 -2.44 33.46 2.21
N THR A 451 -1.93 33.42 3.43
CA THR A 451 -1.57 34.60 4.22
C THR A 451 -0.14 34.44 4.68
N ILE A 452 0.73 35.37 4.25
CA ILE A 452 2.16 35.37 4.56
C ILE A 452 2.45 36.60 5.41
N LEU A 453 3.12 36.43 6.54
CA LEU A 453 3.53 37.51 7.43
C LEU A 453 5.05 37.55 7.54
N PHE A 454 5.61 38.74 7.41
CA PHE A 454 7.02 39.01 7.63
C PHE A 454 7.15 40.04 8.76
N PRO A 455 7.26 39.62 10.03
CA PRO A 455 7.67 40.50 11.11
C PRO A 455 9.08 41.05 10.84
N TYR A 456 9.27 42.36 10.91
CA TYR A 456 10.54 43.01 10.56
C TYR A 456 10.92 44.14 11.52
N GLN A 457 12.22 44.47 11.56
CA GLN A 457 12.75 45.63 12.27
C GLN A 457 13.84 46.29 11.42
N ASN A 458 13.79 47.62 11.26
CA ASN A 458 14.75 48.38 10.43
C ASN A 458 14.94 47.75 9.03
N THR A 459 13.84 47.38 8.37
CA THR A 459 13.76 46.72 7.05
C THR A 459 14.35 45.30 6.97
N LEU A 460 14.74 44.70 8.09
CA LEU A 460 15.26 43.34 8.16
C LEU A 460 14.18 42.40 8.69
N ALA A 461 13.88 41.34 7.95
CA ALA A 461 12.94 40.32 8.38
C ALA A 461 13.48 39.57 9.61
N LYS A 462 12.58 39.23 10.54
CA LYS A 462 12.91 38.51 11.78
C LYS A 462 12.24 37.16 11.88
N ALA A 463 11.14 36.96 11.16
CA ALA A 463 10.48 35.68 11.00
C ALA A 463 9.72 35.64 9.67
N ILE A 464 9.33 34.45 9.25
CA ILE A 464 8.37 34.22 8.18
C ILE A 464 7.25 33.37 8.77
N VAL A 465 6.01 33.77 8.51
CA VAL A 465 4.82 32.99 8.82
C VAL A 465 4.11 32.76 7.49
N ILE A 466 3.95 31.51 7.09
CA ILE A 466 3.25 31.13 5.86
C ILE A 466 2.02 30.34 6.29
N CYS A 467 0.85 30.85 5.93
CA CYS A 467 -0.39 30.11 6.09
C CYS A 467 -0.99 29.83 4.72
N PHE A 468 -1.45 28.60 4.52
CA PHE A 468 -2.39 28.27 3.46
C PHE A 468 -3.65 27.64 4.04
N ALA A 469 -4.78 27.86 3.39
CA ALA A 469 -6.06 27.29 3.74
C ALA A 469 -6.93 27.07 2.51
N LEU A 470 -7.82 26.08 2.57
CA LEU A 470 -8.77 25.80 1.49
C LEU A 470 -9.73 26.99 1.32
N LYS A 471 -9.93 27.45 0.08
CA LYS A 471 -10.71 28.66 -0.20
C LYS A 471 -12.17 28.58 0.26
N ASP A 472 -12.77 27.40 0.17
CA ASP A 472 -14.14 27.13 0.62
C ASP A 472 -14.27 27.07 2.16
N GLN A 473 -13.19 26.71 2.86
CA GLN A 473 -13.14 26.67 4.33
C GLN A 473 -12.60 27.97 4.96
N TYR A 474 -11.98 28.84 4.17
CA TYR A 474 -11.29 30.04 4.64
C TYR A 474 -12.20 30.97 5.46
N ALA A 475 -13.47 31.15 5.07
CA ALA A 475 -14.39 32.01 5.81
C ALA A 475 -14.64 31.53 7.25
N THR A 476 -14.62 30.21 7.47
CA THR A 476 -14.79 29.59 8.78
C THR A 476 -13.51 29.65 9.61
N LEU A 477 -12.36 29.44 8.96
CA LEU A 477 -11.05 29.38 9.61
C LEU A 477 -10.43 30.75 9.86
N SER A 478 -10.79 31.76 9.07
CA SER A 478 -10.19 33.10 9.12
C SER A 478 -10.21 33.70 10.53
N PRO A 479 -11.31 33.69 11.32
CA PRO A 479 -11.27 34.23 12.68
C PRO A 479 -10.27 33.54 13.63
N ILE A 480 -10.05 32.24 13.43
CA ILE A 480 -9.10 31.44 14.21
C ILE A 480 -7.67 31.76 13.78
N LEU A 481 -7.42 31.80 12.47
CA LEU A 481 -6.13 32.14 11.87
C LEU A 481 -5.69 33.55 12.27
N GLU A 482 -6.60 34.54 12.20
CA GLU A 482 -6.31 35.90 12.67
C GLU A 482 -5.96 35.93 14.15
N HIS A 483 -6.59 35.10 14.99
CA HIS A 483 -6.22 35.02 16.41
C HIS A 483 -4.80 34.44 16.62
N ILE A 484 -4.41 33.44 15.82
CA ILE A 484 -3.03 32.94 15.82
C ILE A 484 -2.09 34.07 15.40
N PHE A 485 -2.34 34.71 14.27
CA PHE A 485 -1.50 35.78 13.74
C PHE A 485 -1.35 36.94 14.72
N ASP A 486 -2.45 37.43 15.28
CA ASP A 486 -2.48 38.55 16.23
C ASP A 486 -1.80 38.22 17.57
N SER A 487 -1.54 36.96 17.87
CA SER A 487 -0.88 36.50 19.09
C SER A 487 0.64 36.33 18.97
N ILE A 488 1.20 36.45 17.76
CA ILE A 488 2.62 36.21 17.50
C ILE A 488 3.48 37.27 18.20
N THR A 489 4.55 36.83 18.84
CA THR A 489 5.53 37.65 19.54
C THR A 489 6.95 37.12 19.29
N LEU A 490 7.92 38.02 19.15
CA LEU A 490 9.33 37.68 19.02
C LEU A 490 9.99 37.66 20.40
N LEU A 491 10.66 36.56 20.73
CA LEU A 491 11.40 36.41 21.98
C LEU A 491 12.82 36.99 21.83
N GLN A 492 13.30 37.61 22.91
CA GLN A 492 14.71 37.96 23.05
C GLN A 492 15.50 36.71 23.45
N ILE A 493 16.29 36.21 22.51
CA ILE A 493 17.23 35.11 22.76
C ILE A 493 18.50 35.74 23.35
N LYS A 494 19.00 35.18 24.46
CA LYS A 494 20.19 35.66 25.17
C LYS A 494 21.48 35.18 24.54
#